data_AF-A0A3D8Q910-F1
#
_entry.id   AF-A0A3D8Q910-F1
#
_cell.length_a   1.000
_cell.length_b   1.000
_cell.length_c   1.000
_cell.angle_alpha   90.00
_cell.angle_beta   90.00
_cell.angle_gamma   90.00
#
_symmetry.space_group_name_H-M   'P 1'
#
loop_
_entity.id
_entity.type
_entity.pdbx_description
1 polymer ?
#
loop_
_entity_poly.entity_id
_entity_poly.type
_entity_poly.pdbx_seq_one_letter_code
_entity_poly.pdbx_strand_id
1 'polypeptide(L)'
;MRQSDIWAVAACLALSLVGANAAKEHSPIPLPSYHYGAKIPVSCLNRSMHDSLIHVSSPSDTGEHIEDDKNQLQYIPFPVCNETGKPLELQYGIEEELNCTIPFITDPFFHLLEFYIHNDAPLTCRLPARPPPTIQTVPAEPITQEYIPLIFALAGTLQLSHLHVSTHLNILLHSTPKHHLHPHDSGVLDSGAAYSTSPISHVTGPAALTKKLVIGDPLPLSFSIRWFPTPALPTTNGKVEWAGMGGHVYASTIFYCFVSFGAGAAVCTVWFWGVVLPKRVRGRGLGGATPLGYGLNGAAGAKLGNGWGMGTGTGKRID
;
A
#
# COMPACT_ATOMS: atom_id res chain seq x y z
N MET A 1 47.51 -23.63 -1.91
CA MET A 1 47.21 -22.83 -0.69
C MET A 1 47.88 -23.50 0.48
N ARG A 2 48.75 -22.80 1.20
CA ARG A 2 49.44 -23.36 2.36
C ARG A 2 48.45 -23.46 3.52
N GLN A 3 48.67 -24.42 4.40
CA GLN A 3 47.84 -24.65 5.59
C GLN A 3 47.75 -23.40 6.48
N SER A 4 48.73 -22.49 6.41
CA SER A 4 48.73 -21.16 7.03
C SER A 4 47.64 -20.22 6.54
N ASP A 5 47.21 -20.35 5.29
CA ASP A 5 46.30 -19.41 4.64
C ASP A 5 44.84 -19.71 5.02
N ILE A 6 44.55 -20.96 5.40
CA ILE A 6 43.21 -21.43 5.79
C ILE A 6 42.87 -20.94 7.21
N TRP A 7 43.85 -20.90 8.13
CA TRP A 7 43.65 -20.39 9.49
C TRP A 7 43.47 -18.88 9.54
N ALA A 8 44.15 -18.13 8.66
CA ALA A 8 44.01 -16.68 8.58
C ALA A 8 42.61 -16.25 8.10
N VAL A 9 42.02 -16.97 7.14
CA VAL A 9 40.67 -16.69 6.64
C VAL A 9 39.60 -17.06 7.68
N ALA A 10 39.78 -18.16 8.42
CA ALA A 10 38.85 -18.56 9.48
C ALA A 10 38.85 -17.58 10.67
N ALA A 11 40.01 -17.01 11.04
CA ALA A 11 40.11 -16.02 12.11
C ALA A 11 39.43 -14.68 11.73
N CYS A 12 39.54 -14.24 10.47
CA CYS A 12 38.86 -13.04 9.98
C CYS A 12 37.33 -13.20 9.90
N LEU A 13 36.83 -14.41 9.58
CA LEU A 13 35.39 -14.71 9.60
C LEU A 13 34.82 -14.85 11.02
N ALA A 14 35.63 -15.27 11.99
CA ALA A 14 35.22 -15.32 13.39
C ALA A 14 35.16 -13.91 14.03
N LEU A 15 36.05 -12.99 13.65
CA LEU A 15 36.03 -11.62 14.16
C LEU A 15 34.90 -10.75 13.59
N SER A 16 34.42 -11.03 12.38
CA SER A 16 33.28 -10.31 11.79
C SER A 16 31.92 -10.72 12.38
N LEU A 17 31.83 -11.86 13.06
CA LEU A 17 30.61 -12.36 13.69
C LEU A 17 30.41 -11.91 15.15
N VAL A 18 31.43 -11.32 15.80
CA VAL A 18 31.35 -10.90 17.21
C VAL A 18 31.12 -9.38 17.37
N GLY A 19 31.29 -8.59 16.29
CA GLY A 19 31.19 -7.12 16.34
C GLY A 19 29.79 -6.50 16.17
N ALA A 20 28.73 -7.28 15.97
CA ALA A 20 27.42 -6.75 15.55
C ALA A 20 26.34 -6.64 16.64
N ASN A 21 26.63 -6.97 17.90
CA ASN A 21 25.61 -6.97 18.97
C ASN A 21 26.05 -6.20 20.22
N ALA A 22 26.34 -4.90 20.07
CA ALA A 22 26.48 -4.01 21.22
C ALA A 22 26.14 -2.55 20.87
N ALA A 23 25.03 -2.31 20.19
CA ALA A 23 24.33 -1.03 20.24
C ALA A 23 23.23 -1.12 21.29
N LYS A 24 23.61 -1.13 22.58
CA LYS A 24 22.66 -0.90 23.68
C LYS A 24 22.29 0.58 23.69
N GLU A 25 21.24 0.88 22.94
CA GLU A 25 20.11 1.72 23.33
C GLU A 25 20.41 2.67 24.50
N HIS A 26 20.74 3.91 24.14
CA HIS A 26 20.57 5.05 25.04
C HIS A 26 19.10 5.03 25.45
N SER A 27 18.75 4.78 26.71
CA SER A 27 17.36 4.77 27.15
C SER A 27 16.87 6.21 27.25
N PRO A 28 16.12 6.76 26.26
CA PRO A 28 15.45 8.03 26.48
C PRO A 28 14.44 7.82 27.61
N ILE A 29 14.28 8.84 28.44
CA ILE A 29 13.21 8.94 29.43
C ILE A 29 11.91 8.43 28.77
N PRO A 30 11.19 7.48 29.36
CA PRO A 30 10.04 6.87 28.72
C PRO A 30 8.97 7.95 28.49
N LEU A 31 8.85 8.38 27.23
CA LEU A 31 7.85 9.35 26.82
C LEU A 31 6.46 8.78 27.09
N PRO A 32 5.49 9.63 27.47
CA PRO A 32 4.17 9.17 27.84
C PRO A 32 3.45 8.55 26.64
N SER A 33 2.76 7.43 26.87
CA SER A 33 2.00 6.70 25.84
C SER A 33 0.53 6.63 26.23
N TYR A 34 -0.37 6.60 25.24
CA TYR A 34 -1.79 6.44 25.52
C TYR A 34 -2.08 5.06 26.08
N HIS A 35 -2.96 5.00 27.08
CA HIS A 35 -3.57 3.77 27.54
C HIS A 35 -4.82 3.47 26.72
N TYR A 36 -5.22 2.20 26.65
CA TYR A 36 -6.48 1.80 26.01
C TYR A 36 -7.67 2.57 26.60
N GLY A 37 -8.51 3.15 25.74
CA GLY A 37 -9.64 3.99 26.13
C GLY A 37 -9.27 5.40 26.60
N ALA A 38 -8.00 5.81 26.51
CA ALA A 38 -7.62 7.19 26.79
C ALA A 38 -8.26 8.15 25.77
N LYS A 39 -8.70 9.31 26.25
CA LYS A 39 -9.36 10.33 25.42
C LYS A 39 -8.35 11.19 24.68
N ILE A 40 -8.59 11.40 23.40
CA ILE A 40 -7.75 12.16 22.49
C ILE A 40 -8.59 13.33 21.96
N PRO A 41 -8.30 14.58 22.37
CA PRO A 41 -9.04 15.73 21.88
C PRO A 41 -8.67 16.04 20.42
N VAL A 42 -9.67 16.36 19.60
CA VAL A 42 -9.46 16.80 18.22
C VAL A 42 -9.36 18.32 18.17
N SER A 43 -8.26 18.84 17.60
CA SER A 43 -8.06 20.27 17.37
C SER A 43 -7.94 20.57 15.89
N CYS A 44 -8.70 21.54 15.38
CA CYS A 44 -8.78 21.91 13.98
C CYS A 44 -8.17 23.28 13.72
N LEU A 45 -7.69 23.48 12.51
CA LEU A 45 -7.11 24.76 12.08
C LEU A 45 -8.18 25.85 12.11
N ASN A 46 -7.88 26.96 12.77
CA ASN A 46 -8.76 28.12 12.76
C ASN A 46 -8.62 28.88 11.43
N ARG A 47 -9.75 29.20 10.81
CA ARG A 47 -9.81 29.93 9.54
C ARG A 47 -10.65 31.19 9.72
N SER A 48 -10.36 32.22 8.93
CA SER A 48 -10.98 33.55 9.02
C SER A 48 -12.52 33.54 9.01
N MET A 49 -13.15 32.53 8.42
CA MET A 49 -14.61 32.37 8.38
C MET A 49 -15.23 31.67 9.61
N HIS A 50 -14.44 31.23 10.59
CA HIS A 50 -15.00 30.48 11.73
C HIS A 50 -15.52 31.39 12.86
N ASP A 51 -15.03 32.62 12.98
CA ASP A 51 -15.34 33.49 14.12
C ASP A 51 -16.37 34.57 13.77
N SER A 52 -17.57 34.45 14.36
CA SER A 52 -18.61 35.47 14.32
C SER A 52 -18.59 36.40 15.56
N LEU A 53 -17.55 36.33 16.40
CA LEU A 53 -17.54 36.98 17.72
C LEU A 53 -16.28 37.79 18.07
N ILE A 54 -15.48 38.20 17.08
CA ILE A 54 -14.49 39.26 17.29
C ILE A 54 -14.55 40.25 16.12
N HIS A 55 -14.97 41.48 16.44
CA HIS A 55 -14.79 42.66 15.59
C HIS A 55 -13.29 42.95 15.40
N VAL A 56 -12.63 42.23 14.50
CA VAL A 56 -11.39 42.66 13.87
C VAL A 56 -11.60 42.57 12.37
N SER A 57 -11.80 43.73 11.78
CA SER A 57 -11.77 43.99 10.35
C SER A 57 -10.49 43.43 9.72
N SER A 58 -10.56 42.24 9.15
CA SER A 58 -9.61 41.77 8.13
C SER A 58 -10.41 41.27 6.92
N PRO A 59 -10.28 41.91 5.74
CA PRO A 59 -11.01 41.53 4.53
C PRO A 59 -10.38 40.24 3.98
N SER A 60 -10.78 39.10 4.50
CA SER A 60 -10.39 37.80 3.94
C SER A 60 -11.56 36.83 3.99
N ASP A 61 -12.55 37.12 3.14
CA ASP A 61 -13.60 36.19 2.67
C ASP A 61 -13.01 35.01 1.86
N THR A 62 -11.78 34.60 2.15
CA THR A 62 -10.99 33.67 1.32
C THR A 62 -10.69 32.35 2.04
N GLY A 63 -11.17 32.14 3.27
CA GLY A 63 -10.96 30.90 4.00
C GLY A 63 -9.51 30.68 4.44
N GLU A 64 -8.74 31.76 4.55
CA GLU A 64 -7.33 31.75 4.94
C GLU A 64 -7.14 31.28 6.38
N HIS A 65 -5.99 30.64 6.63
CA HIS A 65 -5.56 30.26 7.97
C HIS A 65 -5.20 31.49 8.83
N ILE A 66 -5.57 31.46 10.11
CA ILE A 66 -5.20 32.51 11.06
C ILE A 66 -3.86 32.15 11.69
N GLU A 67 -2.93 33.11 11.70
CA GLU A 67 -1.65 33.02 12.39
C GLU A 67 -1.71 33.78 13.73
N ASP A 68 -1.07 33.21 14.75
CA ASP A 68 -0.82 33.85 16.04
C ASP A 68 0.29 34.91 15.93
N ASP A 69 0.49 35.73 16.96
CA ASP A 69 1.52 36.80 17.02
C ASP A 69 2.96 36.30 16.77
N LYS A 70 3.16 34.98 16.83
CA LYS A 70 4.42 34.27 16.59
C LYS A 70 4.53 33.68 15.17
N ASN A 71 3.65 34.06 14.25
CA ASN A 71 3.49 33.49 12.91
C ASN A 71 3.29 31.96 12.93
N GLN A 72 2.49 31.47 13.89
CA GLN A 72 2.14 30.06 14.00
C GLN A 72 0.67 29.85 13.71
N LEU A 73 0.34 28.77 13.00
CA LEU A 73 -1.03 28.40 12.70
C LEU A 73 -1.85 28.22 13.98
N GLN A 74 -2.99 28.91 14.09
CA GLN A 74 -3.88 28.81 15.22
C GLN A 74 -4.77 27.56 15.10
N TYR A 75 -4.92 26.81 16.19
CA TYR A 75 -5.80 25.65 16.25
C TYR A 75 -6.82 25.81 17.37
N ILE A 76 -8.07 25.48 17.07
CA ILE A 76 -9.22 25.53 17.97
C ILE A 76 -9.78 24.12 18.15
N PRO A 77 -10.47 23.81 19.26
CA PRO A 77 -11.14 22.52 19.40
C PRO A 77 -12.22 22.33 18.33
N PHE A 78 -12.50 21.07 17.97
CA PHE A 78 -13.61 20.75 17.08
C PHE A 78 -14.95 21.31 17.61
N PRO A 79 -15.91 21.74 16.75
CA PRO A 79 -17.20 22.23 17.20
C PRO A 79 -17.91 21.30 18.20
N VAL A 80 -18.64 21.90 19.14
CA VAL A 80 -19.30 21.16 20.21
C VAL A 80 -20.44 20.30 19.63
N CYS A 81 -20.41 19.00 19.93
CA CYS A 81 -21.46 18.06 19.54
C CYS A 81 -22.66 18.19 20.51
N ASN A 82 -23.88 18.19 19.98
CA ASN A 82 -25.10 18.32 20.77
C ASN A 82 -25.36 17.10 21.69
N GLU A 83 -24.90 15.91 21.29
CA GLU A 83 -25.08 14.65 22.02
C GLU A 83 -24.20 14.58 23.28
N THR A 84 -22.95 15.03 23.17
CA THR A 84 -21.96 14.95 24.28
C THR A 84 -21.80 16.26 25.03
N GLY A 85 -22.22 17.38 24.46
CA GLY A 85 -21.98 18.73 24.98
C GLY A 85 -20.48 19.08 25.03
N LYS A 86 -19.64 18.35 24.30
CA LYS A 86 -18.18 18.48 24.28
C LYS A 86 -17.67 18.51 22.83
N PRO A 87 -16.47 19.07 22.58
CA PRO A 87 -15.80 18.91 21.30
C PRO A 87 -15.55 17.42 21.02
N LEU A 88 -15.32 17.08 19.76
CA LEU A 88 -15.02 15.70 19.34
C LEU A 88 -13.80 15.16 20.11
N GLU A 89 -14.00 14.06 20.84
CA GLU A 89 -12.98 13.31 21.56
C GLU A 89 -12.96 11.88 21.02
N LEU A 90 -11.79 11.38 20.64
CA LEU A 90 -11.61 10.01 20.16
C LEU A 90 -11.03 9.15 21.28
N GLN A 91 -11.40 7.88 21.34
CA GLN A 91 -10.87 6.94 22.34
C GLN A 91 -9.76 6.08 21.74
N TYR A 92 -8.61 6.02 22.42
CA TYR A 92 -7.46 5.26 21.96
C TYR A 92 -7.75 3.75 21.91
N GLY A 93 -7.62 3.14 20.73
CA GLY A 93 -7.78 1.70 20.51
C GLY A 93 -9.23 1.19 20.54
N ILE A 94 -10.23 2.06 20.66
CA ILE A 94 -11.65 1.67 20.65
C ILE A 94 -12.23 1.99 19.28
N GLU A 95 -12.74 0.95 18.61
CA GLU A 95 -13.54 1.10 17.39
C GLU A 95 -14.98 1.38 17.77
N GLU A 96 -15.47 2.57 17.45
CA GLU A 96 -16.83 3.01 17.78
C GLU A 96 -17.46 3.81 16.63
N GLU A 97 -18.79 3.82 16.62
CA GLU A 97 -19.60 4.71 15.78
C GLU A 97 -20.07 5.88 16.64
N LEU A 98 -19.58 7.08 16.34
CA LEU A 98 -19.84 8.29 17.11
C LEU A 98 -20.72 9.25 16.31
N ASN A 99 -21.85 9.64 16.89
CA ASN A 99 -22.75 10.63 16.32
C ASN A 99 -22.48 11.99 16.98
N CYS A 100 -22.25 13.00 16.14
CA CYS A 100 -22.00 14.38 16.53
C CYS A 100 -22.83 15.30 15.64
N THR A 101 -23.89 15.88 16.21
CA THR A 101 -24.72 16.88 15.55
C THR A 101 -24.25 18.27 15.94
N ILE A 102 -23.87 19.07 14.95
CA ILE A 102 -23.62 20.50 15.14
C ILE A 102 -24.99 21.20 15.09
N PRO A 103 -25.43 21.88 16.16
CA PRO A 103 -26.82 22.30 16.31
C PRO A 103 -27.21 23.44 15.37
N PHE A 104 -26.28 24.29 14.98
CA PHE A 104 -26.56 25.48 14.18
C PHE A 104 -25.38 25.79 13.25
N ILE A 105 -25.65 25.80 11.94
CA ILE A 105 -24.71 26.28 10.93
C ILE A 105 -24.89 27.78 10.76
N THR A 106 -23.87 28.55 11.12
CA THR A 106 -23.80 29.98 10.85
C THR A 106 -23.51 30.24 9.38
N ASP A 107 -23.87 31.43 8.89
CA ASP A 107 -23.57 31.89 7.52
C ASP A 107 -22.08 31.71 7.11
N PRO A 108 -21.09 32.13 7.93
CA PRO A 108 -19.69 31.98 7.52
C PRO A 108 -19.21 30.51 7.62
N PHE A 109 -19.80 29.68 8.49
CA PHE A 109 -19.54 28.23 8.50
C PHE A 109 -20.13 27.53 7.28
N PHE A 110 -21.30 27.99 6.79
CA PHE A 110 -21.91 27.49 5.55
C PHE A 110 -20.96 27.70 4.37
N HIS A 111 -20.42 28.92 4.19
CA HIS A 111 -19.45 29.22 3.14
C HIS A 111 -18.14 28.45 3.31
N LEU A 112 -17.68 28.22 4.54
CA LEU A 112 -16.51 27.40 4.81
C LEU A 112 -16.70 25.94 4.36
N LEU A 113 -17.90 25.38 4.54
CA LEU A 113 -18.24 24.05 4.05
C LEU A 113 -18.17 23.96 2.52
N GLU A 114 -18.47 25.03 1.79
CA GLU A 114 -18.35 25.08 0.33
C GLU A 114 -16.89 24.84 -0.10
N PHE A 115 -15.94 25.54 0.53
CA PHE A 115 -14.51 25.33 0.27
C PHE A 115 -14.04 23.93 0.64
N TYR A 116 -14.59 23.36 1.72
CA TYR A 116 -14.24 22.00 2.17
C TYR A 116 -14.74 20.94 1.19
N ILE A 117 -15.97 21.08 0.68
CA ILE A 117 -16.56 20.15 -0.30
C ILE A 117 -15.83 20.24 -1.64
N HIS A 118 -15.45 21.44 -2.07
CA HIS A 118 -14.68 21.63 -3.30
C HIS A 118 -13.20 21.25 -3.15
N ASN A 119 -12.73 21.00 -1.92
CA ASN A 119 -11.31 20.75 -1.59
C ASN A 119 -10.37 21.92 -1.94
N ASP A 120 -10.90 23.13 -2.09
CA ASP A 120 -10.12 24.37 -2.23
C ASP A 120 -9.31 24.63 -0.94
N ALA A 121 -9.90 24.25 0.20
CA ALA A 121 -9.30 24.28 1.51
C ALA A 121 -9.66 23.00 2.26
N PRO A 122 -8.71 22.13 2.65
CA PRO A 122 -9.04 20.96 3.45
C PRO A 122 -9.40 21.35 4.89
N LEU A 123 -10.36 20.62 5.48
CA LEU A 123 -10.62 20.64 6.92
C LEU A 123 -9.48 19.89 7.62
N THR A 124 -8.41 20.62 7.91
CA THR A 124 -7.22 20.09 8.56
C THR A 124 -7.36 20.18 10.07
N CYS A 125 -7.34 19.02 10.71
CA CYS A 125 -7.24 18.89 12.15
C CYS A 125 -5.94 18.19 12.54
N ARG A 126 -5.66 18.15 13.83
CA ARG A 126 -4.51 17.50 14.42
C ARG A 126 -4.88 16.83 15.74
N LEU A 127 -4.21 15.72 16.00
CA LEU A 127 -4.34 14.95 17.23
C LEU A 127 -2.99 14.95 17.96
N PRO A 128 -2.96 15.08 19.30
CA PRO A 128 -1.73 14.92 20.06
C PRO A 128 -1.22 13.48 19.91
N ALA A 129 0.02 13.31 19.44
CA ALA A 129 0.63 11.99 19.21
C ALA A 129 0.77 11.19 20.51
N ARG A 130 0.95 11.90 21.63
CA ARG A 130 1.12 11.37 22.99
C ARG A 130 0.27 12.16 23.98
N PRO A 131 -0.13 11.55 25.11
CA PRO A 131 -0.82 12.30 26.14
C PRO A 131 0.10 13.37 26.75
N PRO A 132 -0.47 14.47 27.28
CA PRO A 132 0.31 15.55 27.87
C PRO A 132 1.15 15.03 29.04
N PRO A 133 2.42 15.47 29.18
CA PRO A 133 3.30 14.98 30.23
C PRO A 133 2.77 15.40 31.61
N THR A 134 2.45 14.43 32.46
CA THR A 134 1.93 14.68 33.81
C THR A 134 3.00 15.23 34.76
N ILE A 135 4.29 15.00 34.49
CA ILE A 135 5.40 15.44 35.34
C ILE A 135 6.39 16.22 34.47
N GLN A 136 6.55 17.51 34.75
CA GLN A 136 7.63 18.32 34.22
C GLN A 136 8.87 18.08 35.10
N THR A 137 9.82 17.28 34.62
CA THR A 137 11.10 17.12 35.33
C THR A 137 11.96 18.38 35.15
N VAL A 138 12.01 19.21 36.18
CA VAL A 138 13.01 20.29 36.33
C VAL A 138 14.41 19.64 36.38
N PRO A 139 15.39 19.95 35.52
CA PRO A 139 15.58 21.11 34.65
C PRO A 139 15.71 20.73 33.15
N ALA A 140 14.90 19.81 32.64
CA ALA A 140 14.88 19.48 31.21
C ALA A 140 14.01 20.49 30.44
N GLU A 141 14.42 20.85 29.23
CA GLU A 141 13.62 21.68 28.31
C GLU A 141 12.18 21.16 28.23
N PRO A 142 11.17 22.04 28.15
CA PRO A 142 9.77 21.62 28.10
C PRO A 142 9.57 20.69 26.90
N ILE A 143 9.12 19.47 27.16
CA ILE A 143 8.85 18.47 26.12
C ILE A 143 7.84 19.08 25.15
N THR A 144 8.25 19.27 23.89
CA THR A 144 7.37 19.78 22.85
C THR A 144 6.32 18.74 22.52
N GLN A 145 5.06 19.17 22.54
CA GLN A 145 3.94 18.29 22.22
C GLN A 145 3.94 18.00 20.72
N GLU A 146 4.15 16.74 20.36
CA GLU A 146 4.05 16.26 18.99
C GLU A 146 2.58 16.09 18.59
N TYR A 147 2.26 16.48 17.35
CA TYR A 147 0.92 16.37 16.77
C TYR A 147 0.98 15.63 15.45
N ILE A 148 -0.03 14.78 15.22
CA ILE A 148 -0.25 14.13 13.93
C ILE A 148 -1.38 14.84 13.18
N PRO A 149 -1.29 14.99 11.85
CA PRO A 149 -2.38 15.55 11.06
C PRO A 149 -3.54 14.57 10.97
N LEU A 150 -4.76 15.10 11.00
CA LEU A 150 -6.01 14.41 10.72
C LEU A 150 -6.82 15.28 9.76
N ILE A 151 -6.86 14.90 8.49
CA ILE A 151 -7.56 15.66 7.45
C ILE A 151 -8.93 15.04 7.23
N PHE A 152 -9.98 15.87 7.21
CA PHE A 152 -11.35 15.46 6.90
C PHE A 152 -11.68 15.80 5.43
N ALA A 153 -11.81 14.77 4.60
CA ALA A 153 -12.27 14.90 3.22
C ALA A 153 -13.81 14.84 3.16
N LEU A 154 -14.44 16.01 3.14
CA LEU A 154 -15.89 16.15 3.02
C LEU A 154 -16.33 16.04 1.55
N ALA A 155 -17.35 15.24 1.32
CA ALA A 155 -17.95 15.00 0.02
C ALA A 155 -19.37 15.54 0.05
N GLY A 156 -19.74 16.18 -1.05
CA GLY A 156 -21.02 16.84 -1.18
C GLY A 156 -21.22 17.40 -2.57
N THR A 157 -22.35 18.06 -2.76
CA THR A 157 -22.65 18.80 -3.99
C THR A 157 -23.16 20.18 -3.62
N LEU A 158 -22.63 21.20 -4.29
CA LEU A 158 -23.07 22.57 -4.14
C LEU A 158 -24.24 22.87 -5.08
N GLN A 159 -25.26 23.55 -4.57
CA GLN A 159 -26.29 24.21 -5.37
C GLN A 159 -26.40 25.68 -4.97
N LEU A 160 -27.02 26.51 -5.82
CA LEU A 160 -27.10 27.96 -5.61
C LEU A 160 -27.74 28.40 -4.27
N SER A 161 -28.57 27.56 -3.65
CA SER A 161 -29.33 27.91 -2.43
C SER A 161 -29.14 26.94 -1.27
N HIS A 162 -28.43 25.84 -1.48
CA HIS A 162 -28.24 24.81 -0.47
C HIS A 162 -27.08 23.91 -0.86
N LEU A 163 -26.48 23.28 0.15
CA LEU A 163 -25.43 22.31 -0.02
C LEU A 163 -25.94 20.92 0.40
N HIS A 164 -25.54 19.89 -0.33
CA HIS A 164 -25.75 18.51 0.08
C HIS A 164 -24.44 17.97 0.63
N VAL A 165 -24.39 17.61 1.90
CA VAL A 165 -23.19 17.04 2.53
C VAL A 165 -23.44 15.59 2.87
N SER A 166 -22.46 14.73 2.61
CA SER A 166 -22.44 13.38 3.15
C SER A 166 -22.16 13.42 4.65
N THR A 167 -23.11 12.94 5.43
CA THR A 167 -23.10 12.96 6.90
C THR A 167 -22.32 11.81 7.50
N HIS A 168 -21.95 10.80 6.70
CA HIS A 168 -21.24 9.63 7.18
C HIS A 168 -19.77 9.69 6.80
N LEU A 169 -18.91 9.65 7.81
CA LEU A 169 -17.46 9.77 7.70
C LEU A 169 -16.78 8.56 8.34
N ASN A 170 -15.79 8.03 7.65
CA ASN A 170 -14.87 7.03 8.20
C ASN A 170 -13.63 7.75 8.72
N ILE A 171 -13.20 7.41 9.93
CA ILE A 171 -11.94 7.86 10.53
C ILE A 171 -11.04 6.65 10.67
N LEU A 172 -9.85 6.71 10.07
CA LEU A 172 -8.82 5.68 10.16
C LEU A 172 -7.68 6.23 11.01
N LEU A 173 -7.27 5.49 12.03
CA LEU A 173 -6.18 5.87 12.93
C LEU A 173 -5.14 4.76 12.98
N HIS A 174 -3.89 5.12 12.84
CA HIS A 174 -2.75 4.22 12.96
C HIS A 174 -2.02 4.49 14.26
N SER A 175 -1.75 3.41 14.98
CA SER A 175 -1.00 3.43 16.23
C SER A 175 0.27 2.60 16.12
N THR A 176 1.25 2.97 16.94
CA THR A 176 2.46 2.18 17.15
C THR A 176 2.43 1.64 18.59
N PRO A 177 2.21 0.33 18.78
CA PRO A 177 2.17 -0.27 20.11
C PRO A 177 3.56 -0.26 20.73
N LYS A 178 3.67 0.21 21.99
CA LYS A 178 4.93 0.18 22.75
C LYS A 178 5.27 -1.24 23.21
N HIS A 179 4.23 -2.04 23.45
CA HIS A 179 4.34 -3.43 23.84
C HIS A 179 3.59 -4.27 22.79
N HIS A 180 4.28 -5.22 22.17
CA HIS A 180 3.72 -6.09 21.12
C HIS A 180 3.01 -7.32 21.70
N LEU A 181 2.75 -7.35 23.02
CA LEU A 181 2.40 -8.58 23.73
C LEU A 181 0.89 -8.73 23.90
N HIS A 182 0.15 -7.63 24.05
CA HIS A 182 -1.29 -7.67 24.22
C HIS A 182 -2.08 -6.69 23.31
N PRO A 183 -3.29 -7.08 22.86
CA PRO A 183 -4.17 -6.24 22.03
C PRO A 183 -4.64 -4.91 22.67
N HIS A 184 -4.35 -4.68 23.96
CA HIS A 184 -4.77 -3.50 24.73
C HIS A 184 -3.58 -2.71 25.30
N ASP A 185 -2.40 -2.90 24.71
CA ASP A 185 -1.18 -2.26 25.16
C ASP A 185 -1.16 -0.76 24.87
N SER A 186 -0.40 -0.04 25.71
CA SER A 186 -0.19 1.38 25.51
C SER A 186 0.60 1.66 24.24
N GLY A 187 0.31 2.75 23.57
CA GLY A 187 1.05 3.12 22.36
C GLY A 187 0.99 4.60 22.03
N VAL A 188 1.58 4.92 20.89
CA VAL A 188 1.67 6.28 20.37
C VAL A 188 0.82 6.35 19.10
N LEU A 189 0.18 7.48 18.88
CA LEU A 189 -0.58 7.74 17.68
C LEU A 189 0.40 8.19 16.58
N ASP A 190 0.34 7.55 15.42
CA ASP A 190 1.30 7.76 14.32
C ASP A 190 0.70 8.60 13.20
N SER A 191 -0.48 8.22 12.71
CA SER A 191 -1.12 8.89 11.59
C SER A 191 -2.64 8.69 11.60
N GLY A 192 -3.37 9.56 10.90
CA GLY A 192 -4.81 9.49 10.81
C GLY A 192 -5.37 10.14 9.54
N ALA A 193 -6.49 9.63 9.05
CA ALA A 193 -7.21 10.20 7.92
C ALA A 193 -8.71 10.03 8.11
N ALA A 194 -9.48 11.04 7.73
CA ALA A 194 -10.93 11.01 7.76
C ALA A 194 -11.50 11.32 6.38
N TYR A 195 -12.50 10.57 5.95
CA TYR A 195 -13.16 10.80 4.66
C TYR A 195 -14.63 10.46 4.74
N SER A 196 -15.44 11.24 4.05
CA SER A 196 -16.87 10.98 3.91
C SER A 196 -17.15 9.92 2.84
N THR A 197 -18.13 9.08 3.10
CA THR A 197 -18.55 8.03 2.16
C THR A 197 -19.56 8.61 1.18
N SER A 198 -19.35 8.39 -0.12
CA SER A 198 -20.15 9.00 -1.19
C SER A 198 -21.65 8.63 -1.13
N PRO A 199 -22.55 9.53 -1.54
CA PRO A 199 -23.99 9.27 -1.72
C PRO A 199 -24.38 8.11 -2.64
N ILE A 200 -23.48 7.47 -3.41
CA ILE A 200 -23.88 6.43 -4.39
C ILE A 200 -24.70 5.27 -3.74
N SER A 201 -24.67 5.14 -2.41
CA SER A 201 -25.61 4.31 -1.64
C SER A 201 -27.10 4.64 -1.82
N HIS A 202 -27.48 5.75 -2.47
CA HIS A 202 -28.86 6.06 -2.90
C HIS A 202 -29.49 4.95 -3.77
N VAL A 203 -28.70 4.03 -4.34
CA VAL A 203 -29.20 2.96 -5.22
C VAL A 203 -29.32 1.60 -4.53
N THR A 204 -28.58 1.34 -3.44
CA THR A 204 -28.44 -0.04 -2.91
C THR A 204 -28.35 -0.20 -1.38
N GLY A 205 -28.49 0.86 -0.58
CA GLY A 205 -28.35 0.78 0.88
C GLY A 205 -29.31 1.66 1.70
N PRO A 206 -29.44 1.42 3.02
CA PRO A 206 -30.45 2.06 3.85
C PRO A 206 -30.16 3.57 3.92
N ALA A 207 -31.14 4.36 3.48
CA ALA A 207 -31.24 5.82 3.62
C ALA A 207 -29.95 6.60 3.31
N ALA A 208 -29.79 7.02 2.06
CA ALA A 208 -29.32 8.35 1.68
C ALA A 208 -28.60 9.15 2.79
N LEU A 209 -27.34 8.82 3.11
CA LEU A 209 -26.54 9.49 4.15
C LEU A 209 -26.09 10.90 3.72
N THR A 210 -26.90 11.58 2.89
CA THR A 210 -26.68 12.96 2.45
C THR A 210 -27.77 13.85 2.97
N LYS A 211 -27.37 14.93 3.64
CA LYS A 211 -28.29 15.93 4.16
C LYS A 211 -28.22 17.19 3.32
N LYS A 212 -29.40 17.68 2.90
CA LYS A 212 -29.55 19.05 2.41
C LYS A 212 -29.43 20.01 3.58
N LEU A 213 -28.57 21.01 3.43
CA LEU A 213 -28.24 22.00 4.44
C LEU A 213 -28.45 23.40 3.87
N VAL A 214 -29.07 24.23 4.68
CA VAL A 214 -29.25 25.68 4.52
C VAL A 214 -28.71 26.35 5.80
N ILE A 215 -28.41 27.65 5.73
CA ILE A 215 -28.01 28.44 6.90
C ILE A 215 -29.07 28.29 8.01
N GLY A 216 -28.62 27.95 9.21
CA GLY A 216 -29.44 27.68 10.37
C GLY A 216 -29.90 26.23 10.56
N ASP A 217 -29.67 25.34 9.58
CA ASP A 217 -29.93 23.91 9.76
C ASP A 217 -28.88 23.25 10.68
N PRO A 218 -29.25 22.18 11.40
CA PRO A 218 -28.30 21.34 12.11
C PRO A 218 -27.55 20.40 11.14
N LEU A 219 -26.26 20.17 11.41
CA LEU A 219 -25.41 19.23 10.67
C LEU A 219 -25.19 17.94 11.49
N PRO A 220 -25.95 16.86 11.22
CA PRO A 220 -25.69 15.57 11.85
C PRO A 220 -24.48 14.92 11.18
N LEU A 221 -23.40 14.68 11.91
CA LEU A 221 -22.26 13.89 11.46
C LEU A 221 -22.24 12.54 12.19
N SER A 222 -21.94 11.48 11.45
CA SER A 222 -21.74 10.13 11.96
C SER A 222 -20.34 9.69 11.58
N PHE A 223 -19.55 9.29 12.58
CA PHE A 223 -18.16 8.93 12.44
C PHE A 223 -17.98 7.44 12.75
N SER A 224 -17.53 6.65 11.77
CA SER A 224 -17.10 5.27 11.98
C SER A 224 -15.59 5.23 12.19
N ILE A 225 -15.14 5.00 13.42
CA ILE A 225 -13.72 5.00 13.79
C ILE A 225 -13.15 3.60 13.69
N ARG A 226 -12.02 3.46 12.99
CA ARG A 226 -11.26 2.21 12.85
C ARG A 226 -9.80 2.42 13.23
N TRP A 227 -9.27 1.46 13.99
CA TRP A 227 -7.90 1.50 14.49
C TRP A 227 -7.04 0.44 13.82
N PHE A 228 -5.83 0.84 13.44
CA PHE A 228 -4.80 -0.07 12.95
C PHE A 228 -3.63 -0.09 13.94
N PRO A 229 -3.18 -1.29 14.36
CA PRO A 229 -2.07 -1.44 15.31
C PRO A 229 -0.70 -1.22 14.66
N THR A 230 -0.65 -0.94 13.36
CA THR A 230 0.59 -0.69 12.63
C THR A 230 0.41 0.48 11.67
N PRO A 231 1.46 1.29 11.42
CA PRO A 231 1.42 2.34 10.39
C PRO A 231 1.34 1.75 8.97
N ALA A 232 1.74 0.50 8.79
CA ALA A 232 1.51 -0.23 7.56
C ALA A 232 0.01 -0.51 7.40
N LEU A 233 -0.54 -0.19 6.23
CA LEU A 233 -1.89 -0.60 5.85
C LEU A 233 -1.99 -2.13 5.94
N PRO A 234 -3.11 -2.67 6.46
CA PRO A 234 -3.30 -4.10 6.52
C PRO A 234 -3.26 -4.65 5.09
N THR A 235 -2.19 -5.36 4.78
CA THR A 235 -2.15 -6.16 3.57
C THR A 235 -2.99 -7.38 3.86
N THR A 236 -4.28 -7.35 3.51
CA THR A 236 -5.05 -8.59 3.42
C THR A 236 -4.39 -9.41 2.31
N ASN A 237 -3.41 -10.24 2.70
CA ASN A 237 -2.56 -11.12 1.88
C ASN A 237 -1.21 -10.59 1.36
N GLY A 238 -0.52 -9.66 2.04
CA GLY A 238 0.93 -9.45 1.82
C GLY A 238 1.41 -9.13 0.40
N LYS A 239 0.50 -8.82 -0.54
CA LYS A 239 0.81 -8.50 -1.93
C LYS A 239 -0.06 -7.33 -2.35
N VAL A 240 0.58 -6.31 -2.91
CA VAL A 240 -0.09 -5.33 -3.76
C VAL A 240 -0.58 -6.09 -4.99
N GLU A 241 -1.78 -6.66 -4.93
CA GLU A 241 -2.44 -7.11 -6.13
C GLU A 241 -2.87 -5.86 -6.89
N TRP A 242 -2.07 -5.51 -7.90
CA TRP A 242 -2.55 -4.70 -9.01
C TRP A 242 -3.85 -5.35 -9.49
N ALA A 243 -4.98 -4.65 -9.31
CA ALA A 243 -6.30 -5.10 -9.74
C ALA A 243 -6.46 -5.24 -11.27
N GLY A 244 -5.37 -5.33 -12.01
CA GLY A 244 -5.32 -5.63 -13.44
C GLY A 244 -4.04 -6.42 -13.72
N MET A 245 -4.19 -7.68 -14.17
CA MET A 245 -3.13 -8.66 -14.46
C MET A 245 -2.40 -9.25 -13.24
N GLY A 246 -3.09 -10.03 -12.43
CA GLY A 246 -2.46 -10.74 -11.31
C GLY A 246 -3.07 -12.06 -10.89
N GLY A 247 -4.03 -12.62 -11.63
CA GLY A 247 -4.63 -13.92 -11.35
C GLY A 247 -4.33 -14.90 -12.48
N HIS A 248 -4.05 -16.16 -12.15
CA HIS A 248 -3.92 -17.32 -13.06
C HIS A 248 -2.53 -17.75 -13.52
N VAL A 249 -1.50 -17.63 -12.67
CA VAL A 249 -0.42 -18.64 -12.70
C VAL A 249 -0.71 -19.68 -11.62
N TYR A 250 -1.67 -20.55 -11.90
CA TYR A 250 -1.88 -21.75 -11.08
C TYR A 250 -0.77 -22.76 -11.40
N ALA A 251 -0.42 -23.63 -10.45
CA ALA A 251 0.49 -24.75 -10.70
C ALA A 251 0.03 -25.60 -11.90
N SER A 252 -1.29 -25.66 -12.15
CA SER A 252 -1.88 -26.26 -13.34
C SER A 252 -1.51 -25.54 -14.64
N THR A 253 -1.48 -24.20 -14.67
CA THR A 253 -1.04 -23.42 -15.84
C THR A 253 0.41 -23.74 -16.19
N ILE A 254 1.29 -23.79 -15.20
CA ILE A 254 2.70 -24.15 -15.38
C ILE A 254 2.83 -25.60 -15.89
N PHE A 255 2.05 -26.52 -15.32
CA PHE A 255 2.01 -27.92 -15.74
C PHE A 255 1.58 -28.07 -17.22
N TYR A 256 0.51 -27.39 -17.64
CA TYR A 256 0.07 -27.42 -19.03
C TYR A 256 1.11 -26.81 -19.99
N CYS A 257 1.82 -25.77 -19.57
CA CYS A 257 2.92 -25.19 -20.35
C CYS A 257 4.06 -26.21 -20.55
N PHE A 258 4.49 -26.91 -19.50
CA PHE A 258 5.53 -27.93 -19.61
C PHE A 258 5.10 -29.15 -20.42
N VAL A 259 3.87 -29.61 -20.24
CA VAL A 259 3.33 -30.73 -21.03
C VAL A 259 3.22 -30.36 -22.51
N SER A 260 2.75 -29.16 -22.82
CA SER A 260 2.64 -28.68 -24.21
C SER A 260 4.01 -28.50 -24.86
N PHE A 261 4.99 -27.97 -24.11
CA PHE A 261 6.38 -27.87 -24.56
C PHE A 261 6.99 -29.27 -24.80
N GLY A 262 6.81 -30.21 -23.88
CA GLY A 262 7.30 -31.58 -24.01
C GLY A 262 6.69 -32.32 -25.20
N ALA A 263 5.38 -32.19 -25.40
CA ALA A 263 4.68 -32.75 -26.55
C ALA A 263 5.19 -32.15 -27.87
N GLY A 264 5.35 -30.83 -27.94
CA GLY A 264 5.90 -30.14 -29.12
C GLY A 264 7.33 -30.59 -29.44
N ALA A 265 8.20 -30.68 -28.42
CA ALA A 265 9.56 -31.15 -28.60
C ALA A 265 9.63 -32.59 -29.10
N ALA A 266 8.78 -33.48 -28.57
CA ALA A 266 8.72 -34.88 -29.00
C ALA A 266 8.23 -35.04 -30.45
N VAL A 267 7.22 -34.27 -30.86
CA VAL A 267 6.75 -34.29 -32.26
C VAL A 267 7.85 -33.78 -33.19
N CYS A 268 8.53 -32.69 -32.82
CA CYS A 268 9.63 -32.15 -33.60
C CYS A 268 10.81 -33.12 -33.72
N THR A 269 11.19 -33.83 -32.65
CA THR A 269 12.30 -34.78 -32.68
C THR A 269 11.97 -36.00 -33.55
N VAL A 270 10.77 -36.57 -33.39
CA VAL A 270 10.29 -37.68 -34.22
C VAL A 270 10.21 -37.28 -35.69
N TRP A 271 9.71 -36.08 -36.00
CA TRP A 271 9.67 -35.58 -37.39
C TRP A 271 11.06 -35.36 -37.97
N PHE A 272 11.96 -34.75 -37.21
CA PHE A 272 13.31 -34.47 -37.67
C PHE A 272 14.10 -35.75 -37.90
N TRP A 273 14.07 -36.72 -36.97
CA TRP A 273 14.78 -37.99 -37.10
C TRP A 273 14.10 -38.98 -38.04
N GLY A 274 12.77 -39.03 -38.08
CA GLY A 274 12.03 -40.01 -38.88
C GLY A 274 11.86 -39.61 -40.34
N VAL A 275 11.75 -38.31 -40.63
CA VAL A 275 11.43 -37.82 -41.98
C VAL A 275 12.57 -36.99 -42.56
N VAL A 276 13.10 -36.02 -41.83
CA VAL A 276 14.03 -35.02 -42.39
C VAL A 276 15.45 -35.59 -42.52
N LEU A 277 16.00 -36.17 -41.45
CA LEU A 277 17.34 -36.76 -41.41
C LEU A 277 17.52 -37.86 -42.47
N PRO A 278 16.67 -38.89 -42.57
CA PRO A 278 16.86 -39.96 -43.56
C PRO A 278 16.65 -39.47 -44.99
N LYS A 279 15.76 -38.50 -45.24
CA LYS A 279 15.64 -37.87 -46.57
C LYS A 279 16.90 -37.09 -46.95
N ARG A 280 17.55 -36.44 -45.98
CA ARG A 280 18.76 -35.63 -46.20
C ARG A 280 20.03 -36.47 -46.30
N VAL A 281 20.09 -37.61 -45.61
CA VAL A 281 21.22 -38.56 -45.65
C VAL A 281 21.11 -39.52 -46.85
N ARG A 282 19.90 -39.84 -47.35
CA ARG A 282 19.75 -40.64 -48.59
C ARG A 282 20.33 -39.99 -49.86
N GLY A 283 20.56 -38.67 -49.85
CA GLY A 283 21.17 -37.94 -50.96
C GLY A 283 22.67 -37.62 -50.79
N ARG A 284 23.28 -37.99 -49.67
CA ARG A 284 24.72 -37.83 -49.40
C ARG A 284 25.22 -39.12 -48.78
N GLY A 285 25.87 -39.96 -49.58
CA GLY A 285 26.57 -41.13 -49.07
C GLY A 285 27.45 -40.71 -47.89
N LEU A 286 27.51 -41.55 -46.85
CA LEU A 286 28.48 -41.41 -45.76
C LEU A 286 29.88 -41.57 -46.36
N GLY A 287 30.38 -40.51 -46.98
CA GLY A 287 31.74 -40.35 -47.42
C GLY A 287 32.59 -40.07 -46.20
N GLY A 288 33.16 -41.15 -45.65
CA GLY A 288 34.43 -41.18 -44.93
C GLY A 288 34.61 -40.22 -43.76
N ALA A 289 34.21 -40.63 -42.56
CA ALA A 289 34.86 -40.18 -41.32
C ALA A 289 34.48 -41.06 -40.12
N THR A 290 34.94 -42.31 -40.08
CA THR A 290 35.20 -43.02 -38.81
C THR A 290 36.52 -43.78 -38.96
N PRO A 291 37.65 -43.27 -38.43
CA PRO A 291 38.92 -43.97 -38.46
C PRO A 291 39.09 -44.72 -37.14
N LEU A 292 38.45 -45.87 -36.95
CA LEU A 292 38.81 -46.87 -35.92
C LEU A 292 37.90 -48.08 -36.04
N GLY A 293 38.42 -49.13 -36.67
CA GLY A 293 37.75 -50.43 -36.80
C GLY A 293 38.63 -51.44 -37.50
N TYR A 294 39.90 -51.51 -37.10
CA TYR A 294 40.79 -52.60 -37.43
C TYR A 294 40.15 -53.91 -36.94
N GLY A 295 40.15 -54.92 -37.81
CA GLY A 295 39.26 -56.07 -37.71
C GLY A 295 39.51 -57.01 -36.52
N LEU A 296 38.57 -57.92 -36.34
CA LEU A 296 38.86 -59.25 -35.82
C LEU A 296 37.85 -60.25 -36.40
N ASN A 297 38.37 -61.12 -37.26
CA ASN A 297 38.03 -62.53 -37.41
C ASN A 297 36.56 -62.94 -37.60
N GLY A 298 36.23 -63.30 -38.85
CA GLY A 298 36.41 -64.69 -39.25
C GLY A 298 35.21 -65.62 -39.09
N ALA A 299 34.87 -66.24 -40.23
CA ALA A 299 34.07 -67.46 -40.39
C ALA A 299 32.54 -67.32 -40.33
N ALA A 300 31.92 -67.05 -41.48
CA ALA A 300 31.16 -68.07 -42.21
C ALA A 300 30.44 -67.47 -43.43
N GLY A 301 30.94 -67.78 -44.62
CA GLY A 301 30.12 -68.09 -45.80
C GLY A 301 29.37 -66.98 -46.52
N ALA A 302 29.73 -66.81 -47.80
CA ALA A 302 28.84 -66.38 -48.89
C ALA A 302 28.50 -64.86 -48.91
N LYS A 303 28.58 -64.10 -50.02
CA LYS A 303 28.60 -64.37 -51.46
C LYS A 303 29.27 -63.21 -52.19
N LEU A 304 29.96 -63.56 -53.28
CA LEU A 304 30.38 -62.68 -54.36
C LEU A 304 29.20 -61.95 -55.03
N GLY A 305 29.44 -60.71 -55.46
CA GLY A 305 29.46 -60.32 -56.89
C GLY A 305 28.17 -60.32 -57.73
N ASN A 306 28.02 -59.22 -58.48
CA ASN A 306 27.17 -58.98 -59.67
C ASN A 306 25.67 -58.76 -59.40
N GLY A 307 24.97 -57.78 -59.98
CA GLY A 307 25.24 -56.91 -61.12
C GLY A 307 24.01 -56.91 -62.05
N TRP A 308 23.29 -55.78 -62.15
CA TRP A 308 22.25 -55.46 -63.17
C TRP A 308 22.05 -53.92 -63.10
N GLY A 309 22.04 -53.10 -64.14
CA GLY A 309 22.14 -53.27 -65.59
C GLY A 309 21.69 -51.96 -66.27
N MET A 310 22.33 -51.66 -67.40
CA MET A 310 21.84 -50.91 -68.57
C MET A 310 21.44 -49.43 -68.46
N GLY A 311 22.18 -48.59 -69.19
CA GLY A 311 21.82 -47.21 -69.55
C GLY A 311 22.81 -46.66 -70.57
N THR A 312 22.71 -47.17 -71.79
CA THR A 312 23.48 -46.81 -72.99
C THR A 312 23.29 -45.34 -73.40
N GLY A 313 24.41 -44.62 -73.53
CA GLY A 313 24.79 -43.97 -74.79
C GLY A 313 24.19 -42.62 -75.18
N THR A 314 25.09 -41.81 -75.75
CA THR A 314 24.91 -40.67 -76.69
C THR A 314 24.58 -39.30 -76.10
N GLY A 315 25.51 -38.36 -76.31
CA GLY A 315 25.37 -36.95 -75.96
C GLY A 315 25.06 -36.03 -77.13
N LYS A 316 24.94 -34.72 -76.84
CA LYS A 316 25.31 -33.63 -77.74
C LYS A 316 25.42 -32.29 -77.00
N ARG A 317 26.28 -31.43 -77.55
CA ARG A 317 26.71 -30.06 -77.22
C ARG A 317 25.57 -29.10 -76.89
N ILE A 318 25.73 -28.15 -75.95
CA ILE A 318 26.33 -26.80 -76.09
C ILE A 318 25.86 -26.09 -77.37
N ASP A 319 24.85 -25.24 -77.20
CA ASP A 319 24.85 -23.85 -77.65
C ASP A 319 24.74 -22.97 -76.38
#